data_AF-A0A842TT64-F1
#
_entry.id   AF-A0A842TT64-F1
#
_cell.length_a   1.000
_cell.length_b   1.000
_cell.length_c   1.000
_cell.angle_alpha   90.00
_cell.angle_beta   90.00
_cell.angle_gamma   90.00
#
_symmetry.space_group_name_H-M   'P 1'
#
loop_
_entity.id
_entity.type
_entity.pdbx_description
1 polymer ?
#
loop_
_entity_poly.entity_id
_entity_poly.type
_entity_poly.pdbx_seq_one_letter_code
_entity_poly.pdbx_strand_id
1 'polypeptide(L)'
;MNIDDHCDECREKLGKDFREVHEWLDKFYKEEKRIEHRRYRHHLEGMIECRKLFGEAAGKAAEMHIKQDFFGYMPHKNDYYRKKKFWEEMGRRKDYIYPSKKPKTK
;
A
#
# COMPACT_ATOMS: atom_id res chain seq x y z
N MET A 1 0.23 -2.13 -7.55
CA MET A 1 -0.17 -0.83 -8.09
C MET A 1 1.09 0.01 -8.21
N ASN A 2 1.18 0.99 -9.12
CA ASN A 2 2.36 1.87 -9.18
C ASN A 2 2.11 3.13 -8.34
N ILE A 3 3.14 3.96 -8.15
CA ILE A 3 3.03 5.18 -7.35
C ILE A 3 2.01 6.18 -7.91
N ASP A 4 1.91 6.30 -9.24
CA ASP A 4 1.02 7.27 -9.88
C ASP A 4 -0.46 6.88 -9.67
N ASP A 5 -0.77 5.58 -9.72
CA ASP A 5 -2.10 5.06 -9.41
C ASP A 5 -2.51 5.39 -7.95
N HIS A 6 -1.57 5.28 -6.99
CA HIS A 6 -1.83 5.63 -5.59
C HIS A 6 -2.02 7.15 -5.40
N CYS A 7 -1.20 7.95 -6.08
CA CYS A 7 -1.30 9.41 -6.08
C CYS A 7 -2.67 9.87 -6.59
N ASP A 8 -3.15 9.30 -7.70
CA ASP A 8 -4.43 9.66 -8.29
C ASP A 8 -5.60 9.29 -7.37
N GLU A 9 -5.57 8.11 -6.75
CA GLU A 9 -6.63 7.72 -5.80
C GLU A 9 -6.61 8.59 -4.53
N CYS A 10 -5.43 8.96 -4.03
CA CYS A 10 -5.33 9.92 -2.92
C CYS A 10 -5.84 11.30 -3.31
N ARG A 11 -5.56 11.76 -4.54
CA ARG A 11 -6.10 13.03 -5.04
C ARG A 11 -7.63 12.99 -5.09
N GLU A 12 -8.22 11.90 -5.57
CA GLU A 12 -9.67 11.71 -5.64
C GLU A 12 -10.32 11.65 -4.24
N LYS A 13 -9.71 10.95 -3.27
CA LYS A 13 -10.35 10.67 -1.96
C LYS A 13 -9.94 11.61 -0.83
N LEU A 14 -8.73 12.16 -0.87
CA LEU A 14 -8.12 12.96 0.20
C LEU A 14 -7.77 14.38 -0.24
N GLY A 15 -7.90 14.71 -1.53
CA GLY A 15 -7.66 16.05 -2.06
C GLY A 15 -6.17 16.44 -2.25
N LYS A 16 -5.24 15.53 -1.98
CA LYS A 16 -3.79 15.67 -2.22
C LYS A 16 -3.23 14.30 -2.65
N ASP A 17 -2.20 14.29 -3.48
CA ASP A 17 -1.60 13.05 -3.98
C ASP A 17 -0.74 12.30 -2.96
N PHE A 18 -0.16 12.99 -1.97
CA PHE A 18 0.74 12.43 -0.96
C PHE A 18 1.90 11.63 -1.56
N ARG A 19 2.47 12.08 -2.69
CA ARG A 19 3.59 11.38 -3.36
C ARG A 19 4.74 11.04 -2.42
N GLU A 20 5.12 11.97 -1.54
CA GLU A 20 6.15 11.79 -0.51
C GLU A 20 5.89 10.59 0.42
N VAL A 21 4.61 10.31 0.72
CA VAL A 21 4.20 9.16 1.53
C VAL A 21 4.39 7.86 0.77
N HIS A 22 4.00 7.82 -0.51
CA HIS A 22 4.16 6.65 -1.35
C HIS A 22 5.64 6.33 -1.61
N GLU A 23 6.46 7.34 -1.90
CA GLU A 23 7.91 7.18 -2.03
C GLU A 23 8.56 6.71 -0.72
N TRP A 24 8.07 7.20 0.42
CA TRP A 24 8.56 6.75 1.72
C TRP A 24 8.19 5.28 1.99
N LEU A 25 6.97 4.84 1.67
CA LEU A 25 6.55 3.44 1.80
C LEU A 25 7.38 2.54 0.89
N ASP A 26 7.54 2.92 -0.38
CA ASP A 26 8.18 2.12 -1.42
C ASP A 26 9.71 2.31 -1.51
N LYS A 27 10.33 3.04 -0.58
CA LYS A 27 11.77 3.34 -0.60
C LYS A 27 12.65 2.11 -0.88
N PHE A 28 12.29 0.97 -0.30
CA PHE A 28 13.06 -0.28 -0.42
C PHE A 28 12.71 -1.12 -1.65
N TYR A 29 11.80 -0.67 -2.51
CA TYR A 29 11.38 -1.38 -3.72
C TYR A 29 12.55 -1.67 -4.66
N LYS A 30 13.52 -0.74 -4.77
CA LYS A 30 14.70 -0.89 -5.64
C LYS A 30 15.81 -1.75 -5.02
N GLU A 31 15.85 -1.84 -3.70
CA GLU A 31 16.91 -2.55 -2.95
C GLU A 31 16.61 -4.04 -2.79
N GLU A 32 15.34 -4.43 -2.89
CA GLU A 32 14.87 -5.78 -2.62
C GLU A 32 14.14 -6.40 -3.82
N LYS A 33 13.99 -7.72 -3.78
CA LYS A 33 13.06 -8.39 -4.70
C LYS A 33 11.65 -7.79 -4.50
N ARG A 34 10.92 -7.67 -5.61
CA ARG A 34 9.76 -6.77 -5.77
C ARG A 34 8.70 -6.83 -4.66
N ILE A 35 8.45 -7.96 -4.01
CA ILE A 35 7.36 -8.08 -3.03
C ILE A 35 7.86 -7.99 -1.58
N GLU A 36 9.12 -8.33 -1.36
CA GLU A 36 9.74 -8.44 -0.05
C GLU A 36 9.92 -7.09 0.63
N HIS A 37 10.05 -6.00 -0.13
CA HIS A 37 10.15 -4.63 0.42
C HIS A 37 8.95 -4.25 1.29
N ARG A 38 7.78 -4.87 1.07
CA ARG A 38 6.54 -4.56 1.79
C ARG A 38 6.67 -4.80 3.30
N ARG A 39 7.57 -5.70 3.72
CA ARG A 39 7.83 -6.01 5.13
C ARG A 39 8.37 -4.83 5.94
N TYR A 40 8.94 -3.82 5.28
CA TYR A 40 9.60 -2.72 5.97
C TYR A 40 8.64 -1.66 6.46
N ARG A 41 7.63 -1.31 5.64
CA ARG A 41 6.75 -0.17 5.91
C ARG A 41 5.28 -0.40 5.54
N HIS A 42 4.95 -1.46 4.80
CA HIS A 42 3.57 -1.74 4.41
C HIS A 42 2.83 -2.57 5.46
N HIS A 43 2.71 -2.01 6.66
CA HIS A 43 1.97 -2.57 7.78
C HIS A 43 1.47 -1.45 8.70
N LEU A 44 0.62 -1.81 9.67
CA LEU A 44 0.01 -0.89 10.61
C LEU A 44 1.04 -0.01 11.32
N GLU A 45 2.14 -0.61 11.80
CA GLU A 45 3.19 0.13 12.51
C GLU A 45 3.92 1.13 11.58
N GLY A 46 4.09 0.79 10.30
CA GLY A 46 4.64 1.70 9.29
C GLY A 46 3.68 2.86 8.97
N MET A 47 2.37 2.60 8.93
CA MET A 47 1.36 3.66 8.81
C MET A 47 1.38 4.60 10.02
N ILE A 48 1.50 4.06 11.24
CA ILE A 48 1.62 4.85 12.47
C ILE A 48 2.90 5.71 12.45
N GLU A 49 4.01 5.16 11.96
CA GLU A 49 5.26 5.91 11.80
C GLU A 49 5.12 7.01 10.74
N CYS A 50 4.54 6.72 9.58
CA CYS A 50 4.25 7.71 8.54
C CYS A 50 3.41 8.87 9.09
N ARG A 51 2.36 8.56 9.86
CA ARG A 51 1.51 9.55 10.52
C ARG A 51 2.30 10.47 11.46
N LYS A 52 3.24 9.92 12.22
CA LYS A 52 4.10 10.71 13.12
C LYS A 52 5.06 11.63 12.37
N LEU A 53 5.57 11.18 11.22
CA LEU A 53 6.54 11.92 10.41
C LEU A 53 5.89 13.02 9.56
N PHE A 54 4.74 12.74 8.97
CA PHE A 54 4.13 13.57 7.92
C PHE A 54 2.72 14.10 8.30
N GLY A 55 2.21 13.73 9.47
CA GLY A 55 0.93 14.19 9.99
C GLY A 55 -0.26 13.26 9.71
N GLU A 56 -1.41 13.64 10.25
CA GLU A 56 -2.64 12.81 10.25
C GLU A 56 -3.10 12.42 8.84
N ALA A 57 -3.08 13.37 7.90
CA ALA A 57 -3.52 13.13 6.52
C ALA A 57 -2.59 12.15 5.79
N ALA A 58 -1.28 12.20 6.06
CA ALA A 58 -0.33 11.23 5.53
C ALA A 58 -0.57 9.81 6.08
N GLY A 59 -0.95 9.70 7.35
CA GLY A 59 -1.38 8.41 7.93
C GLY A 59 -2.56 7.79 7.16
N LYS A 60 -3.54 8.60 6.74
CA LYS A 60 -4.67 8.14 5.91
C LYS A 60 -4.23 7.71 4.52
N ALA A 61 -3.33 8.47 3.89
CA ALA A 61 -2.75 8.11 2.59
C ALA A 61 -1.95 6.80 2.67
N ALA A 62 -1.17 6.60 3.73
CA ALA A 62 -0.43 5.36 3.97
C ALA A 62 -1.38 4.17 4.21
N GLU A 63 -2.43 4.36 4.99
CA GLU A 63 -3.44 3.32 5.19
C GLU A 63 -4.09 2.89 3.87
N MET A 64 -4.48 3.85 3.02
CA MET A 64 -5.05 3.58 1.71
C MET A 64 -4.08 2.80 0.83
N HIS A 65 -2.84 3.28 0.69
CA HIS A 65 -1.80 2.63 -0.11
C HIS A 65 -1.60 1.17 0.31
N ILE A 66 -1.41 0.91 1.61
CA ILE A 66 -1.17 -0.43 2.14
C ILE A 66 -2.38 -1.32 1.89
N LYS A 67 -3.60 -0.84 2.15
CA LYS A 67 -4.81 -1.62 1.89
C LYS A 67 -4.98 -1.92 0.41
N GLN A 68 -4.69 -0.99 -0.50
CA GLN A 68 -4.78 -1.26 -1.94
C GLN A 68 -3.81 -2.37 -2.36
N ASP A 69 -2.59 -2.35 -1.82
CA ASP A 69 -1.58 -3.37 -2.10
C ASP A 69 -1.89 -4.74 -1.48
N PHE A 70 -2.70 -4.77 -0.42
CA PHE A 70 -3.12 -5.98 0.27
C PHE A 70 -4.62 -6.26 0.19
N PHE A 71 -5.29 -5.72 -0.84
CA PHE A 71 -6.71 -5.93 -1.14
C PHE A 71 -7.64 -5.74 0.08
N GLY A 72 -7.52 -4.59 0.73
CA GLY A 72 -8.29 -4.18 1.91
C GLY A 72 -7.71 -4.65 3.24
N TYR A 73 -6.74 -5.57 3.24
CA TYR A 73 -6.11 -6.05 4.47
C TYR A 73 -5.03 -5.08 4.95
N MET A 74 -4.94 -4.89 6.27
CA MET A 74 -3.86 -4.14 6.92
C MET A 74 -2.96 -5.13 7.66
N PRO A 75 -1.76 -5.45 7.14
CA PRO A 75 -0.83 -6.31 7.85
C PRO A 75 -0.31 -5.65 9.13
N HIS A 76 0.07 -6.46 10.11
CA HIS A 76 0.99 -6.07 11.17
C HIS A 76 2.41 -6.47 10.81
N LYS A 77 3.40 -5.76 11.36
CA LYS A 77 4.83 -6.07 11.15
C LYS A 77 5.14 -7.55 11.45
N ASN A 78 4.54 -8.09 12.50
CA ASN A 78 4.75 -9.47 12.91
C ASN A 78 4.15 -10.50 11.95
N ASP A 79 3.18 -10.14 11.10
CA ASP A 79 2.62 -11.06 10.12
C ASP A 79 3.69 -11.57 9.15
N TYR A 80 4.60 -10.68 8.72
CA TYR A 80 5.69 -11.02 7.82
C TYR A 80 6.69 -12.04 8.39
N TYR A 81 6.84 -12.11 9.72
CA TYR A 81 7.84 -12.96 10.37
C TYR A 81 7.25 -14.24 10.96
N ARG A 82 6.00 -14.20 11.41
CA ARG A 82 5.38 -15.33 12.14
C ARG A 82 4.56 -16.23 11.25
N LYS A 83 3.92 -15.70 10.21
CA LYS A 83 3.08 -16.50 9.31
C LYS A 83 3.96 -17.12 8.22
N LYS A 84 4.28 -18.41 8.40
CA LYS A 84 5.15 -19.21 7.50
C LYS A 84 4.74 -19.13 6.01
N LYS A 85 3.47 -18.86 5.74
CA LYS A 85 2.87 -18.76 4.39
C LYS A 85 2.30 -17.39 4.05
N PHE A 86 2.63 -16.34 4.81
CA PHE A 86 2.08 -15.00 4.57
C PHE A 86 2.22 -14.56 3.11
N TRP A 87 3.43 -14.75 2.56
CA TRP A 87 3.72 -14.41 1.17
C TRP A 87 2.98 -15.29 0.16
N GLU A 88 2.72 -16.56 0.48
CA GLU A 88 1.91 -17.45 -0.36
C GLU A 88 0.43 -17.04 -0.34
N GLU A 89 -0.10 -16.68 0.82
CA GLU A 89 -1.49 -16.22 0.98
C GLU A 89 -1.73 -14.90 0.25
N MET A 90 -0.78 -13.96 0.34
CA MET A 90 -0.87 -12.69 -0.39
C MET A 90 -0.52 -12.85 -1.89
N GLY A 91 0.33 -13.81 -2.25
CA GLY A 91 0.74 -14.12 -3.62
C GLY A 91 -0.25 -14.99 -4.43
N ARG A 92 -1.12 -15.78 -3.76
CA ARG A 92 -2.20 -16.56 -4.39
C ARG A 92 -3.38 -15.71 -4.86
N ARG A 93 -3.47 -14.44 -4.48
CA ARG A 93 -4.48 -13.50 -5.04
C ARG A 93 -4.11 -12.98 -6.44
N LYS A 94 -3.25 -13.67 -7.19
CA LYS A 94 -2.90 -13.34 -8.57
C LYS A 94 -4.04 -13.54 -9.59
N ASP A 95 -5.17 -14.11 -9.18
CA ASP A 95 -6.32 -14.34 -10.07
C ASP A 95 -7.47 -13.33 -9.90
N TYR A 96 -7.41 -12.40 -8.92
CA TYR A 96 -8.40 -11.33 -8.81
C TYR A 96 -7.97 -10.12 -9.65
N ILE A 97 -8.26 -10.23 -10.94
CA ILE A 97 -8.43 -9.10 -11.86
C ILE A 97 -9.34 -8.10 -11.14
N TYR A 98 -8.81 -6.93 -10.76
CA TYR A 98 -9.67 -5.77 -10.52
C TYR A 98 -10.49 -5.59 -11.80
N PRO A 99 -11.82 -5.51 -11.77
CA PRO A 99 -12.56 -5.16 -12.98
C PRO A 99 -12.00 -3.80 -13.41
N SER A 100 -11.36 -3.78 -14.58
CA SER A 100 -11.04 -2.54 -15.28
C SER A 100 -12.26 -1.64 -15.16
N LYS A 101 -12.08 -0.42 -14.60
CA LYS A 101 -13.13 0.61 -14.59
C LYS A 101 -13.84 0.58 -15.95
N LYS A 102 -15.07 0.05 -16.03
CA LYS A 102 -15.86 0.13 -17.26
C LYS A 102 -16.23 1.59 -17.48
N PRO A 103 -16.26 2.07 -18.74
CA PRO A 103 -16.36 3.50 -19.04
C PRO A 103 -17.73 4.05 -18.67
N LYS A 104 -17.79 5.35 -18.36
CA LYS A 104 -19.03 6.11 -18.21
C LYS A 104 -19.85 5.97 -19.50
N THR A 105 -21.00 5.30 -19.43
CA THR A 105 -22.01 5.34 -20.49
C THR A 105 -22.67 6.71 -20.47
N LYS A 106 -22.60 7.41 -21.60
CA LYS A 106 -23.50 8.54 -21.92
C LYS A 106 -24.90 8.02 -22.20
#